data_AF-A0A453MPS5-F1
#
_entry.id   AF-A0A453MPS5-F1
#
_cell.length_a   1.000
_cell.length_b   1.000
_cell.length_c   1.000
_cell.angle_alpha   90.00
_cell.angle_beta   90.00
_cell.angle_gamma   90.00
#
_symmetry.space_group_name_H-M   'P 1'
#
loop_
_entity.id
_entity.type
_entity.pdbx_description
1 polymer ?
#
loop_
_entity_poly.entity_id
_entity_poly.type
_entity_poly.pdbx_seq_one_letter_code
_entity_poly.pdbx_strand_id
1 'polypeptide(L)'
;MGGLSLEHPWAFAFGLLGNIISFMTYLAPLPTFYRIYRSKSTQGFQSVPYVVALFSAMLWIYYALLKSDELLLITINSAGCVIETIYIIMYLTYAPKQAK
;
A
#
# COMPACT_ATOMS: atom_id res chain seq x y z
N MET A 1 -20.95 -10.13 11.17
CA MET A 1 -21.47 -10.50 9.83
C MET A 1 -20.77 -9.57 8.85
N GLY A 2 -19.60 -10.00 8.34
CA GLY A 2 -18.81 -9.24 7.36
C GLY A 2 -19.55 -9.22 6.03
N GLY A 3 -20.49 -8.30 5.90
CA GLY A 3 -21.29 -8.15 4.70
C GLY A 3 -20.53 -7.29 3.72
N LEU A 4 -20.23 -7.83 2.53
CA LEU A 4 -20.22 -6.97 1.34
C LEU A 4 -21.47 -6.08 1.46
N SER A 5 -21.31 -4.76 1.34
CA SER A 5 -22.38 -3.76 1.47
C SER A 5 -23.34 -3.82 0.28
N LEU A 6 -23.83 -5.02 -0.05
CA LEU A 6 -24.79 -5.33 -1.10
C LEU A 6 -26.15 -4.67 -0.82
N GLU A 7 -26.46 -4.42 0.46
CA GLU A 7 -27.61 -3.64 0.93
C GLU A 7 -27.51 -2.15 0.53
N HIS A 8 -26.30 -1.65 0.24
CA HIS A 8 -26.02 -0.25 -0.11
C HIS A 8 -25.19 -0.16 -1.41
N PRO A 9 -25.84 -0.25 -2.59
CA PRO A 9 -25.18 -0.34 -3.89
C PRO A 9 -24.14 0.75 -4.16
N TRP A 10 -24.41 1.98 -3.71
CA TRP A 10 -23.49 3.10 -3.85
C TRP A 10 -22.21 2.93 -3.03
N ALA A 11 -22.33 2.49 -1.78
CA ALA A 11 -21.17 2.24 -0.91
C ALA A 11 -20.28 1.14 -1.50
N PHE A 12 -20.88 0.08 -2.01
CA PHE A 12 -20.16 -0.98 -2.71
C PHE A 12 -19.47 -0.47 -3.99
N ALA A 13 -20.18 0.29 -4.83
CA ALA A 13 -19.62 0.85 -6.07
C ALA A 13 -18.42 1.76 -5.80
N PHE A 14 -18.55 2.69 -4.84
CA PHE A 14 -17.44 3.57 -4.45
C PHE A 14 -16.31 2.80 -3.76
N GLY A 15 -16.62 1.77 -2.98
CA GLY A 15 -15.60 0.90 -2.38
C GLY A 15 -14.77 0.18 -3.44
N LEU A 16 -15.42 -0.34 -4.49
CA LEU A 16 -14.75 -1.01 -5.61
C LEU A 16 -13.90 -0.03 -6.42
N LEU A 17 -14.45 1.14 -6.79
CA LEU A 17 -13.70 2.19 -7.49
C LEU A 17 -12.51 2.67 -6.66
N GLY A 18 -12.70 2.85 -5.36
CA GLY A 18 -11.64 3.18 -4.41
C GLY A 18 -10.53 2.14 -4.41
N ASN A 19 -10.88 0.84 -4.37
CA ASN A 19 -9.91 -0.25 -4.45
C ASN A 19 -9.07 -0.20 -5.74
N ILE A 20 -9.71 0.02 -6.90
CA ILE A 20 -9.02 0.09 -8.20
C ILE A 20 -8.04 1.27 -8.21
N ILE A 21 -8.50 2.46 -7.81
CA ILE A 21 -7.68 3.68 -7.81
C ILE A 21 -6.52 3.54 -6.82
N SER A 22 -6.79 3.10 -5.59
CA SER A 22 -5.76 2.88 -4.57
C SER A 22 -4.71 1.87 -5.04
N PHE A 23 -5.12 0.79 -5.71
CA PHE A 23 -4.18 -0.19 -6.26
C PHE A 23 -3.27 0.44 -7.31
N MET A 24 -3.82 1.24 -8.23
CA MET A 24 -3.01 2.00 -9.19
C MET A 24 -2.06 2.99 -8.49
N THR A 25 -2.49 3.63 -7.40
CA THR A 25 -1.64 4.52 -6.60
C THR A 25 -0.48 3.76 -5.95
N TYR A 26 -0.71 2.58 -5.38
CA TYR A 26 0.38 1.73 -4.84
C TYR A 26 1.38 1.30 -5.92
N LEU A 27 0.94 1.17 -7.18
CA LEU A 27 1.83 0.86 -8.30
C LEU A 27 2.55 2.09 -8.89
N ALA A 28 2.14 3.31 -8.54
CA ALA A 28 2.74 4.54 -9.09
C ALA A 28 4.26 4.65 -8.87
N PRO A 29 4.86 4.17 -7.76
CA PRO A 29 6.31 4.17 -7.56
C PRO A 29 7.08 3.08 -8.32
N LEU A 30 6.42 2.16 -9.05
CA LEU A 30 7.09 1.09 -9.80
C LEU A 30 8.20 1.58 -10.73
N PRO A 31 8.03 2.65 -11.55
CA PRO A 31 9.09 3.14 -12.41
C PRO A 31 10.32 3.62 -11.62
N THR A 32 10.09 4.23 -10.45
CA THR A 32 11.14 4.67 -9.54
C THR A 32 11.94 3.48 -9.00
N PHE A 33 11.25 2.44 -8.52
CA PHE A 33 11.91 1.25 -8.00
C PHE A 33 12.57 0.40 -9.09
N TYR A 34 12.02 0.39 -10.30
CA TYR A 34 12.69 -0.19 -11.46
C TYR A 34 14.02 0.52 -11.75
N ARG A 35 14.05 1.85 -11.67
CA ARG A 35 15.28 2.65 -11.80
C ARG A 35 16.29 2.30 -10.70
N ILE A 36 15.86 2.18 -9.44
CA ILE A 36 16.71 1.76 -8.31
C ILE A 36 17.31 0.36 -8.57
N TYR A 37 16.48 -0.59 -9.02
CA TYR A 37 16.92 -1.94 -9.34
C TYR A 37 17.97 -1.98 -10.46
N ARG A 38 17.79 -1.16 -11.51
CA ARG A 38 18.71 -1.07 -12.65
C ARG A 38 20.02 -0.37 -12.28
N SER A 39 19.98 0.70 -11.49
CA SER A 39 21.19 1.44 -11.09
C SER A 39 21.91 0.86 -9.88
N LYS A 40 21.30 -0.11 -9.18
CA LYS A 40 21.84 -0.70 -7.93
C LYS A 40 22.16 0.36 -6.86
N SER A 41 21.38 1.45 -6.87
CA SER A 41 21.54 2.60 -5.99
C SER A 41 20.19 3.30 -5.83
N THR A 42 19.90 3.81 -4.64
CA THR A 42 18.68 4.58 -4.37
C THR A 42 18.67 5.96 -5.03
N GLN A 43 19.76 6.41 -5.65
CA GLN A 43 19.84 7.69 -6.39
C GLN A 43 19.29 8.91 -5.61
N GLY A 44 19.40 8.91 -4.28
CA GLY A 44 18.88 9.98 -3.41
C GLY A 44 17.38 9.88 -3.07
N PHE A 45 16.64 8.91 -3.62
CA PHE A 45 15.28 8.61 -3.19
C PHE A 45 15.24 8.25 -1.70
N GLN A 46 14.11 8.53 -1.04
CA GLN A 46 13.90 8.32 0.39
C GLN A 46 12.90 7.17 0.62
N SER A 47 13.08 6.38 1.68
CA SER A 47 12.16 5.32 2.07
C SER A 47 10.95 5.78 2.88
N VAL A 48 11.03 6.99 3.46
CA VAL A 48 10.02 7.54 4.39
C VAL A 48 8.58 7.44 3.86
N PRO A 49 8.28 7.78 2.58
CA PRO A 49 6.91 7.68 2.08
C PRO A 49 6.34 6.26 2.17
N TYR A 50 7.16 5.25 1.90
CA TYR A 50 6.75 3.84 1.89
C TYR A 50 6.55 3.29 3.31
N VAL A 51 7.40 3.71 4.26
CA VAL A 51 7.23 3.37 5.69
C VAL A 51 5.95 3.98 6.25
N VAL A 52 5.69 5.25 5.94
CA VAL A 52 4.47 5.95 6.38
C VAL A 52 3.24 5.33 5.73
N ALA A 53 3.30 4.98 4.44
CA ALA A 53 2.21 4.31 3.74
C ALA A 53 1.92 2.91 4.33
N LEU A 54 2.96 2.12 4.62
CA LEU A 54 2.82 0.82 5.29
C LEU A 54 2.16 0.98 6.67
N PHE A 55 2.62 1.93 7.48
CA PHE A 55 2.05 2.20 8.79
C PHE A 55 0.58 2.63 8.70
N SER A 56 0.27 3.52 7.76
CA SER A 56 -1.11 3.96 7.48
C SER A 56 -2.00 2.78 7.07
N ALA A 57 -1.53 1.91 6.17
CA ALA A 57 -2.28 0.74 5.73
C ALA A 57 -2.57 -0.22 6.90
N MET A 58 -1.60 -0.45 7.79
CA MET A 58 -1.81 -1.23 9.02
C MET A 58 -2.87 -0.61 9.94
N LEU A 59 -2.88 0.72 10.09
CA LEU A 59 -3.89 1.42 10.87
C LEU A 59 -5.29 1.29 10.26
N TRP A 60 -5.40 1.35 8.92
CA TRP A 60 -6.67 1.15 8.23
C TRP A 60 -7.20 -0.28 8.35
N ILE A 61 -6.33 -1.28 8.28
CA ILE A 61 -6.69 -2.68 8.57
C ILE A 61 -7.18 -2.79 10.01
N TYR A 62 -6.43 -2.24 10.97
CA TYR A 62 -6.83 -2.26 12.38
C TYR A 62 -8.19 -1.60 12.60
N TYR A 63 -8.44 -0.43 11.98
CA TYR A 63 -9.73 0.24 12.02
C TYR A 63 -10.86 -0.62 11.43
N ALA A 64 -10.63 -1.27 10.28
CA ALA A 64 -11.62 -2.14 9.64
C ALA A 64 -11.96 -3.38 10.48
N LEU A 65 -11.00 -3.91 11.24
CA LEU A 65 -11.23 -5.01 12.18
C LEU A 65 -12.04 -4.55 13.41
N LEU A 66 -11.82 -3.32 13.89
CA LEU A 66 -12.63 -2.76 14.99
C LEU A 66 -14.06 -2.46 14.54
N LYS A 67 -14.23 -1.99 13.30
CA LYS A 67 -15.52 -1.66 12.72
C LYS A 67 -16.00 -2.80 11.83
N SER A 68 -16.62 -3.81 12.44
CA SER A 68 -17.40 -4.88 11.78
C SER A 68 -16.94 -5.26 10.35
N ASP A 69 -15.72 -5.78 10.21
CA ASP A 69 -15.18 -6.46 9.02
C ASP A 69 -15.52 -5.80 7.67
N GLU A 70 -15.07 -4.55 7.48
CA GLU A 70 -15.14 -3.82 6.19
C GLU A 70 -14.21 -4.47 5.15
N LEU A 71 -14.68 -5.55 4.51
CA LEU A 71 -13.88 -6.40 3.62
C LEU A 71 -13.13 -5.62 2.53
N LEU A 72 -13.78 -4.70 1.84
CA LEU A 72 -13.17 -3.90 0.77
C LEU A 72 -12.03 -2.99 1.27
N LEU A 73 -12.10 -2.56 2.53
CA LEU A 73 -11.05 -1.75 3.16
C LEU A 73 -9.89 -2.63 3.60
N ILE A 74 -10.17 -3.82 4.13
CA ILE A 74 -9.16 -4.81 4.50
C ILE A 74 -8.39 -5.28 3.26
N THR A 75 -9.08 -5.60 2.16
CA THR A 75 -8.45 -6.12 0.94
C THR A 75 -7.43 -5.14 0.37
N ILE A 76 -7.81 -3.88 0.19
CA ILE A 76 -6.93 -2.90 -0.46
C ILE A 76 -5.73 -2.54 0.41
N ASN A 77 -5.93 -2.37 1.72
CA ASN A 77 -4.83 -2.04 2.61
C ASN A 77 -3.92 -3.25 2.84
N SER A 78 -4.44 -4.48 2.77
CA SER A 78 -3.60 -5.70 2.80
C SER A 78 -2.71 -5.78 1.56
N ALA A 79 -3.24 -5.48 0.37
CA ALA A 79 -2.43 -5.37 -0.85
C ALA A 79 -1.39 -4.24 -0.74
N GLY A 80 -1.79 -3.09 -0.19
CA GLY A 80 -0.89 -1.98 0.14
C GLY A 80 0.27 -2.41 1.05
N CYS A 81 -0.01 -3.11 2.15
CA CYS A 81 1.01 -3.62 3.05
C CYS A 81 2.04 -4.49 2.33
N VAL A 82 1.60 -5.39 1.45
CA VAL A 82 2.50 -6.25 0.66
C VAL A 82 3.38 -5.41 -0.27
N ILE A 83 2.77 -4.49 -1.04
CA ILE A 83 3.49 -3.65 -2.02
C ILE A 83 4.50 -2.73 -1.32
N GLU A 84 4.09 -2.04 -0.26
CA GLU A 84 4.97 -1.12 0.48
C GLU A 84 6.11 -1.87 1.17
N THR A 85 5.86 -3.09 1.67
CA THR A 85 6.91 -3.96 2.22
C THR A 85 7.94 -4.32 1.15
N ILE A 86 7.51 -4.65 -0.07
CA ILE A 86 8.42 -4.93 -1.20
C ILE A 86 9.28 -3.70 -1.51
N TYR A 87 8.68 -2.50 -1.56
CA TYR A 87 9.40 -1.26 -1.77
C TYR A 87 10.44 -0.97 -0.68
N ILE A 88 10.08 -1.17 0.59
CA ILE A 88 11.01 -1.01 1.71
C ILE A 88 12.16 -2.02 1.61
N ILE A 89 11.89 -3.30 1.32
CA ILE A 89 12.93 -4.32 1.14
C ILE A 89 13.88 -3.96 -0.01
N MET A 90 13.33 -3.54 -1.16
CA MET A 90 14.14 -3.09 -2.30
C MET A 90 15.00 -1.88 -1.92
N TYR A 91 14.44 -0.91 -1.21
CA TYR A 91 15.17 0.26 -0.73
C TYR A 91 16.34 -0.16 0.17
N LEU A 92 16.07 -0.95 1.21
CA LEU A 92 17.10 -1.42 2.16
C LEU A 92 18.17 -2.29 1.49
N THR A 93 17.84 -2.97 0.39
CA THR A 93 18.80 -3.75 -0.39
C THR A 93 19.77 -2.84 -1.15
N TYR A 94 19.28 -1.79 -1.81
CA TYR A 94 20.07 -0.92 -2.69
C TYR A 94 20.54 0.39 -2.06
N ALA A 95 20.13 0.68 -0.82
CA ALA A 95 20.55 1.88 -0.10
C ALA A 95 22.05 1.80 0.31
N PRO A 96 22.80 2.92 0.22
CA PRO A 96 24.15 3.00 0.74
C PRO A 96 24.14 2.84 2.27
N LYS A 97 25.23 2.33 2.85
CA LYS A 97 25.32 2.02 4.31
C LYS A 97 25.01 3.20 5.24
N GLN A 98 25.16 4.44 4.78
CA GLN A 98 24.84 5.64 5.57
C GLN A 98 23.35 6.02 5.55
N ALA A 99 22.58 5.46 4.61
CA ALA A 99 21.15 5.75 4.42
C ALA A 99 20.25 4.55 4.79
N LYS A 100 20.85 3.44 5.24
CA LYS A 100 20.14 2.34 5.91
C LYS A 100 20.02 2.67 7.39
#